data_AF-A0A386C851-F1
#
_entry.id   AF-A0A386C851-F1
#
_cell.length_a   1.000
_cell.length_b   1.000
_cell.length_c   1.000
_cell.angle_alpha   90.00
_cell.angle_beta   90.00
_cell.angle_gamma   90.00
#
_symmetry.space_group_name_H-M   'P 1'
#
loop_
_entity.id
_entity.type
_entity.pdbx_description
1 polymer ?
#
loop_
_entity_poly.entity_id
_entity_poly.type
_entity_poly.pdbx_seq_one_letter_code
_entity_poly.pdbx_strand_id
1 'polypeptide(L)' 'LGVSSVLVIAGAEVDANFARAAANIAHVDVLPQQGANVYDILRRDALVLTRDAVKHLEERLQ' A
#
# COMPACT_ATOMS: atom_id res chain seq x y z
N LEU A 1 -4.42 13.39 -11.58
CA LEU A 1 -4.57 12.84 -10.21
C LEU A 1 -3.69 13.70 -9.31
N GLY A 2 -4.27 14.58 -8.49
CA GLY A 2 -3.52 15.53 -7.64
C GLY A 2 -2.91 14.88 -6.40
N VAL A 3 -2.30 13.71 -6.55
CA VAL A 3 -1.73 12.93 -5.44
C VAL A 3 -0.21 13.11 -5.51
N SER A 4 0.37 13.80 -4.53
CA SER A 4 1.81 14.08 -4.47
C SER A 4 2.61 12.89 -3.94
N SER A 5 2.01 12.06 -3.10
CA SER A 5 2.61 10.83 -2.60
C SER A 5 1.54 9.80 -2.21
N VAL A 6 1.79 8.51 -2.46
CA VAL A 6 0.81 7.44 -2.19
C VAL A 6 1.50 6.18 -1.70
N LEU A 7 0.86 5.51 -0.75
CA LEU A 7 1.16 4.14 -0.35
C LEU A 7 -0.01 3.23 -0.73
N VAL A 8 0.28 2.19 -1.50
CA VAL A 8 -0.67 1.15 -1.88
C VAL A 8 -0.37 -0.10 -1.06
N ILE A 9 -1.36 -0.58 -0.33
CA ILE A 9 -1.28 -1.84 0.43
C ILE A 9 -2.13 -2.89 -0.26
N ALA A 10 -1.47 -3.94 -0.74
CA ALA A 10 -2.10 -5.12 -1.32
C ALA A 10 -2.38 -6.19 -0.26
N GLY A 11 -2.90 -7.34 -0.67
CA GLY A 11 -3.15 -8.48 0.20
C GLY A 11 -1.85 -9.17 0.66
N ALA A 12 -1.87 -10.49 0.78
CA ALA A 12 -0.69 -11.28 1.16
C ALA A 12 0.45 -11.15 0.14
N GLU A 13 0.11 -11.07 -1.15
CA GLU A 13 1.06 -10.93 -2.25
C GLU A 13 0.72 -9.70 -3.09
N VAL A 14 1.76 -9.11 -3.70
CA VAL A 14 1.64 -8.02 -4.66
C VAL A 14 1.77 -8.60 -6.06
N ASP A 15 0.90 -8.18 -6.98
CA ASP A 15 1.04 -8.55 -8.39
C ASP A 15 2.41 -8.08 -8.94
N ALA A 16 3.14 -9.00 -9.58
CA ALA A 16 4.50 -8.73 -10.03
C ALA A 16 4.58 -7.64 -11.10
N ASN A 17 3.58 -7.54 -11.99
CA ASN A 17 3.56 -6.49 -13.01
C ASN A 17 3.22 -5.14 -12.38
N PHE A 18 2.32 -5.11 -11.41
CA PHE A 18 1.98 -3.91 -10.67
C PHE A 18 3.18 -3.39 -9.86
N ALA A 19 3.88 -4.28 -9.14
CA ALA A 19 5.12 -3.94 -8.43
C ALA A 19 6.17 -3.35 -9.39
N ARG A 20 6.38 -3.99 -10.56
CA ARG A 20 7.30 -3.50 -11.58
C ARG A 20 6.89 -2.15 -12.16
N ALA A 21 5.60 -1.95 -12.40
CA ALA A 21 5.07 -0.68 -12.92
C ALA A 21 5.25 0.47 -11.92
N ALA A 22 5.09 0.19 -10.62
CA ALA A 22 5.21 1.20 -9.56
C ALA A 22 6.65 1.49 -9.14
N ALA A 23 7.58 0.52 -9.27
CA ALA A 23 8.93 0.59 -8.70
C ALA A 23 9.76 1.83 -9.11
N ASN A 24 9.49 2.40 -10.28
CA ASN A 24 10.21 3.57 -10.79
C ASN A 24 9.44 4.89 -10.64
N ILE A 25 8.24 4.87 -10.05
CA ILE A 25 7.42 6.08 -9.88
C ILE A 25 7.79 6.73 -8.55
N ALA A 26 8.28 7.96 -8.63
CA ALA A 26 8.63 8.72 -7.44
C ALA A 26 7.42 8.87 -6.52
N HIS A 27 7.66 8.68 -5.22
CA HIS A 27 6.67 8.83 -4.15
C HIS A 27 5.47 7.87 -4.19
N VAL A 28 5.59 6.77 -4.93
CA VAL A 28 4.62 5.67 -4.96
C VAL A 28 5.27 4.45 -4.33
N ASP A 29 4.71 3.96 -3.23
CA ASP A 29 5.10 2.69 -2.65
C ASP A 29 4.00 1.65 -2.83
N VAL A 30 4.39 0.40 -3.07
CA VAL A 30 3.47 -0.74 -3.10
C VAL A 30 4.02 -1.84 -2.19
N LEU A 31 3.24 -2.20 -1.17
CA LEU A 31 3.63 -3.17 -0.15
C LEU A 31 2.51 -4.20 0.07
N PRO A 32 2.84 -5.46 0.41
CA PRO A 32 1.83 -6.40 0.92
C PRO A 32 1.37 -5.97 2.32
N GLN A 33 0.21 -6.45 2.77
CA GLN A 33 -0.35 -6.10 4.09
C GLN A 33 0.62 -6.36 5.27
N GLN A 34 1.49 -7.37 5.14
CA GLN A 34 2.48 -7.72 6.16
C GLN A 34 3.54 -6.62 6.34
N GLY A 35 3.86 -5.89 5.27
CA GLY A 35 4.83 -4.79 5.27
C GLY A 35 4.22 -3.44 5.65
N ALA A 36 2.93 -3.39 6.00
CA ALA A 36 2.25 -2.16 6.35
C ALA A 36 2.78 -1.59 7.68
N ASN A 37 3.56 -0.49 7.60
CA ASN A 37 4.05 0.25 8.76
C ASN A 37 3.27 1.55 8.98
N VAL A 38 3.01 1.88 10.25
CA VAL A 38 2.31 3.13 10.62
C VAL A 38 3.05 4.38 10.15
N TYR A 39 4.38 4.39 10.23
CA TYR A 39 5.18 5.53 9.78
C TYR A 39 5.06 5.79 8.27
N ASP A 40 5.01 4.73 7.47
CA ASP A 40 4.88 4.84 6.02
C ASP A 40 3.49 5.36 5.64
N ILE A 41 2.45 4.93 6.38
CA ILE A 41 1.08 5.43 6.22
C ILE A 41 1.00 6.93 6.54
N LEU A 42 1.57 7.37 7.67
CA LEU A 42 1.49 8.78 8.10
C LEU A 42 2.31 9.73 7.22
N ARG A 43 3.30 9.21 6.49
CA ARG A 43 4.20 10.02 5.64
C ARG A 43 3.66 10.27 4.23
N ARG A 44 2.52 9.67 3.87
CA ARG A 44 1.98 9.68 2.51
C ARG A 44 0.65 10.45 2.48
N ASP A 45 0.43 11.19 1.41
CA ASP A 45 -0.78 12.02 1.26
C ASP A 45 -2.03 11.17 1.02
N ALA A 46 -1.85 10.03 0.34
CA ALA A 46 -2.91 9.08 0.06
C ALA A 46 -2.52 7.66 0.48
N LEU A 47 -3.49 6.96 1.08
CA LEU A 47 -3.43 5.54 1.37
C LEU A 47 -4.46 4.82 0.51
N VAL A 48 -4.02 3.85 -0.29
CA VAL A 48 -4.89 3.01 -1.11
C VAL A 48 -4.80 1.58 -0.60
N LEU A 49 -5.93 0.99 -0.23
CA LEU A 49 -6.00 -0.36 0.29
C LEU A 49 -6.81 -1.23 -0.69
N THR A 50 -6.32 -2.43 -1.00
CA THR A 50 -7.17 -3.44 -1.66
C THR A 50 -8.22 -3.95 -0.67
N ARG A 51 -9.33 -4.50 -1.17
CA ARG A 51 -10.38 -5.08 -0.32
C ARG A 51 -9.83 -6.17 0.61
N ASP A 52 -8.88 -6.95 0.13
CA ASP A 52 -8.25 -8.01 0.92
C ASP A 52 -7.28 -7.45 1.97
N ALA A 53 -6.57 -6.36 1.66
CA ALA A 53 -5.74 -5.65 2.63
C ALA A 53 -6.57 -5.12 3.80
N VAL A 54 -7.75 -4.54 3.52
CA VAL A 54 -8.66 -4.03 4.55
C VAL A 54 -9.09 -5.15 5.51
N LYS A 55 -9.56 -6.28 4.99
CA LYS A 55 -9.99 -7.43 5.81
C LYS A 55 -8.89 -7.89 6.76
N HIS A 56 -7.66 -8.03 6.26
CA HIS A 56 -6.53 -8.45 7.09
C HIS A 56 -6.11 -7.41 8.12
N LEU A 57 -6.20 -6.12 7.80
CA LEU A 57 -5.94 -5.08 8.79
C LEU A 57 -7.01 -5.07 9.90
N GLU A 58 -8.28 -5.27 9.56
CA GLU A 58 -9.35 -5.40 10.55
C GLU A 58 -9.12 -6.59 11.49
N GLU A 59 -8.77 -7.77 10.94
CA GLU A 59 -8.42 -8.97 11.73
C GLU A 59 -7.26 -8.73 12.70
N ARG A 60 -6.28 -7.90 12.34
CA ARG A 60 -5.12 -7.58 13.19
C ARG A 60 -5.42 -6.61 14.33
N LEU A 61 -6.52 -5.85 14.23
CA LEU A 61 -6.86 -4.76 15.16
C LEU A 61 -8.05 -5.09 16.08
N GLN A 62 -8.67 -6.26 15.93
CA GLN A 62 -9.64 -6.82 16.87
C GLN A 62 -8.94 -7.49 18.06
#